data_AF-A0A0A9WD26-F1
#
_entry.id   AF-A0A0A9WD26-F1
#
_cell.length_a   1.000
_cell.length_b   1.000
_cell.length_c   1.000
_cell.angle_alpha   90.00
_cell.angle_beta   90.00
_cell.angle_gamma   90.00
#
_symmetry.space_group_name_H-M   'P 1'
#
loop_
_entity.id
_entity.type
_entity.pdbx_description
1 polymer ?
#
loop_
_entity_poly.entity_id
_entity_poly.type
_entity_poly.pdbx_seq_one_letter_code
_entity_poly.pdbx_strand_id
1 'polypeptide(L)'
;EDHRAICQCPPGYNPNPLPDIECTKIDQCEPNPCHPTAICERGPSDGYSCKCPLNQVGDPISTGCRAEGNCPNGDSDCPEQSACKNNRCVNPCEKACGANAICMVKNRQPVCSCPPKFQHANSFDEKSPCVRMVMACASDVDCGGEICSNGQCQVACRNTDDCTTGEKCIQNKCQTPCVG
;
A
#
# COMPACT_ATOMS: atom_id res chain seq x y z
N GLU A 1 -43.32 -60.55 -23.29
CA GLU A 1 -42.15 -59.74 -22.92
C GLU A 1 -42.65 -58.40 -22.42
N ASP A 2 -42.29 -58.02 -21.20
CA ASP A 2 -42.72 -56.76 -20.58
C ASP A 2 -41.71 -55.67 -20.92
N HIS A 3 -41.88 -55.04 -22.09
CA HIS A 3 -41.05 -53.92 -22.51
C HIS A 3 -41.64 -52.63 -21.94
N ARG A 4 -41.15 -52.20 -20.77
CA ARG A 4 -41.47 -50.86 -20.23
C ARG A 4 -40.58 -49.81 -20.87
N ALA A 5 -41.19 -48.77 -21.44
CA ALA A 5 -40.47 -47.57 -21.85
C ALA A 5 -40.17 -46.70 -20.62
N ILE A 6 -38.91 -46.33 -20.42
CA ILE A 6 -38.47 -45.42 -19.36
C ILE A 6 -38.05 -44.12 -20.03
N CYS A 7 -38.63 -43.00 -19.61
CA CYS A 7 -38.22 -41.67 -20.06
C CYS A 7 -36.95 -41.24 -19.30
N GLN A 8 -35.92 -40.81 -20.03
CA GLN A 8 -34.69 -40.25 -19.47
C GLN A 8 -34.51 -38.81 -19.96
N CYS A 9 -34.01 -37.94 -19.09
CA CYS A 9 -33.70 -36.56 -19.47
C CYS A 9 -32.38 -36.47 -20.27
N PRO A 10 -32.23 -35.46 -21.13
CA PRO A 10 -30.96 -35.17 -21.79
C PRO A 10 -29.83 -34.87 -20.78
N PRO A 11 -28.55 -34.97 -21.18
CA PRO A 11 -27.43 -34.53 -20.33
C PRO A 11 -27.62 -33.09 -19.84
N GLY A 12 -27.41 -32.87 -18.53
CA GLY A 12 -27.60 -31.55 -17.90
C GLY A 12 -29.01 -31.29 -17.34
N TYR A 13 -29.91 -32.30 -17.35
CA TYR A 13 -31.28 -32.17 -16.87
C TYR A 13 -31.67 -33.29 -15.89
N ASN A 14 -32.46 -32.95 -14.87
CA ASN A 14 -33.06 -33.89 -13.92
C ASN A 14 -34.60 -33.90 -14.06
N PRO A 15 -35.25 -35.05 -13.83
CA PRO A 15 -36.72 -35.12 -13.79
C PRO A 15 -37.27 -34.30 -12.63
N ASN A 16 -38.30 -33.48 -12.90
CA ASN A 16 -38.99 -32.69 -11.88
C ASN A 16 -39.62 -33.62 -10.81
N PRO A 17 -39.47 -33.32 -9.50
CA PRO A 17 -40.11 -34.08 -8.42
C PRO A 17 -41.65 -33.96 -8.37
N LEU A 18 -42.26 -33.06 -9.15
CA LEU A 18 -43.71 -32.92 -9.29
C LEU A 18 -44.26 -33.81 -10.43
N PRO A 19 -45.55 -34.22 -10.39
CA PRO A 19 -46.10 -35.30 -11.23
C PRO A 19 -46.19 -35.03 -12.75
N ASP A 20 -45.63 -33.92 -13.24
CA ASP A 20 -45.50 -33.64 -14.67
C ASP A 20 -44.04 -33.86 -15.08
N ILE A 21 -43.81 -34.82 -15.98
CA ILE A 21 -42.48 -35.27 -16.46
C ILE A 21 -41.85 -34.17 -17.32
N GLU A 22 -41.42 -33.09 -16.66
CA GLU A 22 -40.65 -32.00 -17.25
C GLU A 22 -39.20 -32.15 -16.82
N CYS A 23 -38.27 -32.14 -17.78
CA CYS A 23 -36.85 -32.14 -17.50
C CYS A 23 -36.43 -30.73 -17.11
N THR A 24 -35.92 -30.56 -15.90
CA THR A 24 -35.41 -29.28 -15.39
C THR A 24 -33.90 -29.25 -15.51
N LYS A 25 -33.33 -28.09 -15.87
CA LYS A 25 -31.88 -27.95 -15.96
C LYS A 25 -31.26 -28.15 -14.58
N ILE A 26 -30.21 -28.95 -14.48
CA ILE A 26 -29.46 -29.15 -13.24
C ILE A 26 -28.92 -27.80 -12.77
N ASP A 27 -29.29 -27.37 -11.56
CA ASP A 27 -28.66 -26.22 -10.95
C ASP A 27 -27.33 -26.63 -10.33
N GLN A 28 -26.25 -26.16 -10.93
CA GLN A 28 -24.89 -26.51 -10.51
C GLN A 28 -24.44 -25.74 -9.28
N CYS A 29 -25.26 -24.79 -8.83
CA CYS A 29 -25.11 -24.12 -7.56
C CYS A 29 -25.92 -24.80 -6.43
N GLU A 30 -26.57 -25.96 -6.68
CA GLU A 30 -27.30 -26.71 -5.66
C GLU A 30 -26.87 -28.20 -5.60
N PRO A 31 -26.19 -28.65 -4.53
CA PRO A 31 -25.70 -27.86 -3.39
C PRO A 31 -24.57 -26.90 -3.79
N ASN A 32 -24.45 -25.76 -3.10
CA ASN A 32 -23.48 -24.71 -3.46
C ASN A 32 -22.03 -25.24 -3.44
N PRO A 33 -21.33 -25.25 -4.59
CA PRO A 33 -19.95 -25.73 -4.68
C PRO A 33 -18.91 -24.66 -4.26
N CYS A 34 -19.33 -23.41 -4.05
CA CYS A 34 -18.46 -22.29 -3.69
C CYS A 34 -18.29 -22.16 -2.18
N HIS A 35 -17.25 -21.45 -1.74
CA HIS A 35 -17.11 -21.04 -0.34
C HIS A 35 -18.35 -20.22 0.10
N PRO A 36 -18.83 -20.34 1.36
CA PRO A 36 -20.04 -19.63 1.81
C PRO A 36 -20.04 -18.10 1.69
N THR A 37 -18.87 -17.49 1.53
CA THR A 37 -18.72 -16.04 1.32
C THR A 37 -18.64 -15.62 -0.16
N ALA A 38 -18.66 -16.58 -1.08
CA ALA A 38 -18.63 -16.36 -2.52
C ALA A 38 -20.02 -16.53 -3.15
N ILE A 39 -20.19 -15.92 -4.34
CA ILE A 39 -21.40 -16.01 -5.15
C ILE A 39 -21.18 -17.09 -6.21
N CYS A 40 -22.09 -18.07 -6.27
CA CYS A 40 -22.14 -19.05 -7.35
C CYS A 40 -22.97 -18.49 -8.51
N GLU A 41 -22.38 -18.43 -9.70
CA GLU A 41 -23.05 -18.09 -10.94
C GLU A 41 -23.01 -19.28 -11.91
N ARG A 42 -24.11 -19.56 -12.61
CA ARG A 42 -24.11 -20.56 -13.67
C ARG A 42 -23.24 -20.07 -14.83
N GLY A 43 -22.25 -20.87 -15.20
CA GLY A 43 -21.38 -20.66 -16.34
C GLY A 43 -22.01 -21.07 -17.67
N PRO A 44 -21.37 -20.71 -18.80
CA PRO A 44 -21.75 -21.21 -20.10
C PRO A 44 -21.54 -22.73 -20.17
N SER A 45 -22.41 -23.44 -20.91
CA SER A 45 -22.27 -24.88 -21.21
C SER A 45 -22.22 -25.80 -19.98
N ASP A 46 -23.21 -25.66 -19.07
CA ASP A 46 -23.39 -26.56 -17.93
C ASP A 46 -22.13 -26.64 -17.06
N GLY A 47 -21.53 -25.49 -16.73
CA GLY A 47 -20.56 -25.36 -15.65
C GLY A 47 -20.99 -24.28 -14.65
N TYR A 48 -20.28 -24.15 -13.53
CA TYR A 48 -20.48 -23.08 -12.55
C TYR A 48 -19.23 -22.21 -12.44
N SER A 49 -19.39 -20.99 -11.92
CA SER A 49 -18.31 -20.07 -11.60
C SER A 49 -18.54 -19.49 -10.21
N CYS A 50 -17.50 -19.52 -9.37
CA CYS A 50 -17.53 -18.88 -8.07
C CYS A 50 -16.81 -17.54 -8.16
N LYS A 51 -17.46 -16.47 -7.68
CA LYS A 51 -16.92 -15.10 -7.72
C LYS A 51 -17.07 -14.43 -6.38
N CYS A 52 -16.13 -13.53 -6.07
CA CYS A 52 -16.26 -12.70 -4.89
C CYS A 52 -17.28 -11.58 -5.10
N PRO A 53 -18.07 -11.24 -4.07
CA PRO A 53 -18.92 -10.06 -4.08
C PRO A 53 -18.12 -8.79 -4.38
N LEU A 54 -18.82 -7.72 -4.79
CA LEU A 54 -18.19 -6.43 -5.08
C LEU A 54 -17.35 -5.94 -3.89
N ASN A 55 -16.15 -5.41 -4.17
CA ASN A 55 -15.16 -4.93 -3.19
C ASN A 55 -14.61 -6.01 -2.26
N GLN A 56 -14.72 -7.29 -2.65
CA GLN A 56 -14.07 -8.40 -1.95
C GLN A 56 -13.06 -9.10 -2.85
N VAL A 57 -12.03 -9.64 -2.22
CA VAL A 57 -10.92 -10.36 -2.84
C VAL A 57 -10.69 -11.67 -2.10
N GLY A 58 -10.05 -12.64 -2.74
CA GLY A 58 -9.74 -13.94 -2.16
C GLY A 58 -9.96 -15.08 -3.16
N ASP A 59 -9.90 -16.32 -2.65
CA ASP A 59 -10.24 -17.51 -3.44
C ASP A 59 -11.70 -17.91 -3.13
N PRO A 60 -12.64 -17.75 -4.08
CA PRO A 60 -14.05 -18.05 -3.87
C PRO A 60 -14.36 -19.56 -3.71
N ILE A 61 -13.37 -20.45 -3.85
CA ILE A 61 -13.51 -21.90 -3.66
C ILE A 61 -12.97 -22.33 -2.29
N SER A 62 -11.72 -21.97 -1.97
CA SER A 62 -11.03 -22.56 -0.81
C SER A 62 -11.03 -21.67 0.44
N THR A 63 -10.54 -20.43 0.32
CA THR A 63 -10.31 -19.52 1.46
C THR A 63 -11.45 -18.54 1.70
N GLY A 64 -12.32 -18.37 0.71
CA GLY A 64 -13.40 -17.42 0.73
C GLY A 64 -13.01 -16.00 0.31
N CYS A 65 -14.05 -15.21 0.14
CA CYS A 65 -13.99 -13.79 -0.16
C CYS A 65 -13.97 -12.98 1.14
N ARG A 66 -13.17 -11.92 1.15
CA ARG A 66 -13.06 -10.94 2.24
C ARG A 66 -12.95 -9.54 1.66
N ALA A 67 -13.33 -8.53 2.43
CA ALA A 67 -13.16 -7.15 2.02
C ALA A 67 -11.69 -6.85 1.68
N GLU A 68 -11.45 -6.04 0.65
CA GLU A 68 -10.11 -5.65 0.28
C GLU A 68 -9.39 -4.98 1.47
N GLY A 69 -8.16 -5.44 1.75
CA GLY A 69 -7.37 -4.97 2.89
C GLY A 69 -7.77 -5.53 4.25
N ASN A 70 -8.70 -6.49 4.35
CA ASN A 70 -8.90 -7.24 5.60
C ASN A 70 -7.79 -8.27 5.82
N CYS A 71 -7.38 -8.42 7.08
CA CYS A 71 -6.27 -9.32 7.47
C CYS A 71 -6.60 -10.20 8.68
N PRO A 72 -7.61 -11.09 8.58
CA PRO A 72 -8.00 -11.97 9.69
C PRO A 72 -6.89 -12.91 10.17
N ASN A 73 -5.92 -13.25 9.31
CA ASN A 73 -4.78 -14.09 9.66
C ASN A 73 -3.52 -13.28 10.02
N GLY A 74 -3.64 -11.95 10.15
CA GLY A 74 -2.54 -11.05 10.48
C GLY A 74 -1.72 -10.59 9.27
N ASP A 75 -0.43 -10.32 9.47
CA ASP A 75 0.44 -9.66 8.47
C ASP A 75 0.60 -10.44 7.15
N SER A 76 0.40 -11.76 7.16
CA SER A 76 0.47 -12.59 5.95
C SER A 76 -0.60 -12.25 4.92
N ASP A 77 -1.72 -11.68 5.35
CA ASP A 77 -2.81 -11.25 4.47
C ASP A 77 -2.54 -9.89 3.82
N CYS A 78 -1.49 -9.17 4.24
CA CYS A 78 -1.18 -7.82 3.79
C CYS A 78 -0.01 -7.78 2.78
N PRO A 79 -0.04 -6.86 1.80
CA PRO A 79 1.11 -6.59 0.91
C PRO A 79 2.37 -6.25 1.70
N GLU A 80 3.57 -6.60 1.23
CA GLU A 80 4.83 -6.49 2.00
C GLU A 80 5.07 -5.13 2.71
N GLN A 81 4.61 -4.03 2.10
CA GLN A 81 4.74 -2.66 2.61
C GLN A 81 3.60 -2.23 3.56
N SER A 82 2.77 -3.15 4.02
CA SER A 82 1.65 -2.90 4.94
C SER A 82 1.74 -3.78 6.17
N ALA A 83 1.03 -3.45 7.25
CA ALA A 83 0.90 -4.30 8.43
C ALA A 83 -0.57 -4.45 8.82
N CYS A 84 -0.92 -5.56 9.45
CA CYS A 84 -2.25 -5.80 9.94
C CYS A 84 -2.46 -5.08 11.28
N LYS A 85 -3.39 -4.13 11.31
CA LYS A 85 -3.80 -3.42 12.52
C LYS A 85 -5.31 -3.34 12.57
N ASN A 86 -5.90 -3.82 13.66
CA ASN A 86 -7.37 -3.86 13.84
C ASN A 86 -8.09 -4.56 12.67
N ASN A 87 -7.58 -5.72 12.24
CA ASN A 87 -8.08 -6.50 11.09
C ASN A 87 -8.04 -5.78 9.74
N ARG A 88 -7.24 -4.71 9.62
CA ARG A 88 -7.06 -4.00 8.36
C ARG A 88 -5.58 -3.79 8.05
N CYS A 89 -5.19 -4.02 6.81
CA CYS A 89 -3.89 -3.67 6.28
C CYS A 89 -3.75 -2.15 6.24
N VAL A 90 -2.77 -1.64 6.97
CA VAL A 90 -2.43 -0.21 7.03
C VAL A 90 -0.98 -0.01 6.65
N ASN A 91 -0.66 1.16 6.10
CA ASN A 91 0.74 1.53 5.86
C ASN A 91 1.38 1.95 7.20
N PRO A 92 2.40 1.22 7.70
CA PRO A 92 3.04 1.55 8.97
C PRO A 92 3.72 2.93 8.98
N CYS A 93 4.07 3.47 7.81
CA CYS A 93 4.67 4.79 7.67
C CYS A 93 3.70 5.95 7.87
N GLU A 94 2.39 5.70 7.78
CA GLU A 94 1.39 6.74 7.93
C GLU A 94 1.45 7.32 9.35
N LYS A 95 1.98 8.55 9.47
CA LYS A 95 2.18 9.30 10.73
C LYS A 95 3.18 8.67 11.71
N ALA A 96 4.12 7.84 11.23
CA ALA A 96 5.11 7.21 12.11
C ALA A 96 6.37 8.05 12.35
N CYS A 97 6.85 8.75 11.32
CA CYS A 97 8.09 9.52 11.37
C CYS A 97 7.83 11.03 11.49
N GLY A 98 8.78 11.74 12.10
CA GLY A 98 8.75 13.20 12.22
C GLY A 98 8.87 13.92 10.88
N ALA A 99 8.65 15.23 10.89
CA ALA A 99 8.74 16.05 9.69
C ALA A 99 10.12 15.94 9.01
N ASN A 100 10.14 15.95 7.68
CA ASN A 100 11.34 15.82 6.83
C ASN A 100 12.10 14.49 6.96
N ALA A 101 11.58 13.50 7.69
CA ALA A 101 12.13 12.16 7.73
C ALA A 101 11.64 11.32 6.54
N ILE A 102 12.51 10.46 6.04
CA ILE A 102 12.18 9.42 5.06
C ILE A 102 11.71 8.20 5.84
N CYS A 103 10.50 7.73 5.55
CA CYS A 103 9.97 6.49 6.12
C CYS A 103 10.07 5.33 5.14
N MET A 104 10.53 4.18 5.64
CA MET A 104 10.54 2.91 4.92
C MET A 104 9.90 1.83 5.78
N VAL A 105 9.22 0.86 5.16
CA VAL A 105 8.67 -0.28 5.90
C VAL A 105 9.68 -1.43 5.86
N LYS A 106 10.11 -1.88 7.03
CA LYS A 106 10.97 -3.05 7.20
C LYS A 106 10.35 -3.97 8.22
N ASN A 107 10.16 -5.24 7.87
CA ASN A 107 9.51 -6.23 8.73
C ASN A 107 8.16 -5.73 9.29
N ARG A 108 7.31 -5.17 8.42
CA ARG A 108 5.98 -4.64 8.79
C ARG A 108 6.00 -3.46 9.78
N GLN A 109 7.17 -2.88 10.06
CA GLN A 109 7.36 -1.75 10.97
C GLN A 109 7.94 -0.54 10.23
N PRO A 110 7.60 0.69 10.66
CA PRO A 110 8.19 1.89 10.10
C PRO A 110 9.63 2.05 10.61
N VAL A 111 10.54 2.36 9.70
CA VAL A 111 11.91 2.76 9.97
C VAL A 111 12.08 4.19 9.45
N CYS A 112 12.54 5.08 10.33
CA CYS A 112 12.68 6.49 10.04
C CYS A 112 14.16 6.83 9.83
N SER A 113 14.45 7.62 8.80
CA SER A 113 15.82 8.05 8.51
C SER A 113 15.82 9.49 8.02
N CYS A 114 16.89 10.23 8.30
CA CYS A 114 17.05 11.58 7.80
C CYS A 114 17.76 11.59 6.44
N PRO A 115 17.36 12.48 5.51
CA PRO A 115 18.10 12.71 4.27
C PRO A 115 19.56 13.13 4.53
N PRO A 116 20.45 13.04 3.52
CA PRO A 116 21.81 13.54 3.63
C PRO A 116 21.85 15.00 4.11
N LYS A 117 22.78 15.32 5.02
CA LYS A 117 22.92 16.63 5.70
C LYS A 117 21.82 16.95 6.74
N PHE A 118 20.98 15.98 7.12
CA PHE A 118 19.99 16.13 8.19
C PHE A 118 20.17 15.09 9.29
N GLN A 119 19.88 15.46 10.53
CA GLN A 119 19.84 14.58 11.69
C GLN A 119 18.51 14.72 12.42
N HIS A 120 18.19 13.72 13.24
CA HIS A 120 17.07 13.79 14.18
C HIS A 120 17.27 14.98 15.13
N ALA A 121 16.23 15.81 15.29
CA ALA A 121 16.25 16.94 16.22
C ALA A 121 16.51 16.49 17.66
N ASN A 122 16.03 15.29 18.01
CA ASN A 122 16.39 14.58 19.22
C ASN A 122 17.07 13.27 18.83
N SER A 123 18.37 13.15 19.07
CA SER A 123 19.16 11.96 18.75
C SER A 123 18.73 10.69 19.50
N PHE A 124 17.93 10.83 20.56
CA PHE A 124 17.39 9.72 21.34
C PHE A 124 15.97 9.31 20.89
N ASP A 125 15.38 10.05 19.96
CA ASP A 125 14.07 9.76 19.39
C ASP A 125 14.16 9.70 17.86
N GLU A 126 14.20 8.46 17.35
CA GLU A 126 14.22 8.15 15.92
C GLU A 126 12.93 8.59 15.19
N LYS A 127 11.88 8.98 15.93
CA LYS A 127 10.66 9.57 15.35
C LYS A 127 10.66 11.09 15.39
N SER A 128 11.70 11.72 15.95
CA SER A 128 11.80 13.17 15.98
C SER A 128 11.97 13.74 14.56
N PRO A 129 11.59 15.01 14.31
CA PRO A 129 11.75 15.62 13.01
C PRO A 129 13.22 15.72 12.60
N CYS A 130 13.48 15.64 11.30
CA CYS A 130 14.82 15.85 10.77
C CYS A 130 15.10 17.36 10.63
N VAL A 131 16.20 17.79 11.22
CA VAL A 131 16.75 19.14 11.14
C VAL A 131 18.10 19.09 10.45
N ARG A 132 18.51 20.20 9.84
CA ARG A 132 19.82 20.28 9.19
C ARG A 132 20.93 20.07 10.21
N MET A 133 21.91 19.25 9.85
CA MET A 133 23.14 19.13 10.62
C MET A 133 23.91 20.44 10.52
N VAL A 134 24.34 20.99 11.66
CA VAL A 134 25.27 22.12 11.69
C VAL A 134 26.67 21.52 11.68
N MET A 135 27.36 21.64 10.56
CA MET A 135 28.73 21.15 10.41
C MET A 135 29.69 22.11 11.10
N ALA A 136 30.65 21.59 11.87
CA ALA A 136 31.74 22.40 12.39
C ALA A 136 32.78 22.67 11.27
N CYS A 137 33.45 23.80 11.34
CA CYS A 137 34.44 24.21 10.34
C CYS A 137 35.57 25.03 10.96
N ALA A 138 36.73 25.01 10.32
CA ALA A 138 37.83 25.95 10.57
C ALA A 138 37.92 27.01 9.46
N SER A 139 37.51 26.65 8.23
CA SER A 139 37.46 27.55 7.07
C SER A 139 36.34 27.14 6.10
N ASP A 140 36.05 27.97 5.10
CA ASP A 140 34.91 27.74 4.18
C ASP A 140 35.03 26.46 3.35
N VAL A 141 36.26 25.97 3.14
CA VAL A 141 36.50 24.73 2.39
C VAL A 141 35.90 23.50 3.08
N ASP A 142 35.67 23.57 4.40
CA ASP A 142 35.08 22.50 5.20
C ASP A 142 33.56 22.42 4.98
N CYS A 143 32.95 23.47 4.45
CA CYS A 143 31.50 23.67 4.42
C CYS A 143 30.83 23.27 3.09
N GLY A 144 31.59 22.75 2.12
CA GLY A 144 31.05 22.13 0.90
C GLY A 144 30.02 22.99 0.16
N GLY A 145 30.23 24.32 0.13
CA GLY A 145 29.36 25.31 -0.52
C GLY A 145 28.70 26.34 0.43
N GLU A 146 28.93 26.25 1.73
CA GLU A 146 28.50 27.23 2.73
C GLU A 146 29.70 28.04 3.29
N ILE A 147 29.44 29.12 4.03
CA ILE A 147 30.51 29.88 4.69
C ILE A 147 30.75 29.38 6.10
N CYS A 148 32.02 29.39 6.52
CA CYS A 148 32.40 29.10 7.89
C CYS A 148 32.29 30.36 8.75
N SER A 149 31.35 30.36 9.69
CA SER A 149 31.12 31.49 10.60
C SER A 149 31.05 31.01 12.04
N ASN A 150 31.93 31.56 12.89
CA ASN A 150 32.07 31.16 14.31
C ASN A 150 32.28 29.65 14.52
N GLY A 151 33.05 29.02 13.63
CA GLY A 151 33.35 27.59 13.69
C GLY A 151 32.20 26.68 13.24
N GLN A 152 31.15 27.24 12.62
CA GLN A 152 30.00 26.50 12.10
C GLN A 152 29.69 26.89 10.65
N CYS A 153 29.34 25.90 9.82
CA CYS A 153 28.88 26.14 8.46
C CYS A 153 27.46 26.71 8.49
N GLN A 154 27.28 27.83 7.79
CA GLN A 154 26.01 28.53 7.71
C GLN A 154 25.70 28.88 6.26
N VAL A 155 24.41 28.82 5.90
CA VAL A 155 23.91 29.33 4.61
C VAL A 155 23.87 30.86 4.67
N ALA A 156 25.01 31.46 4.35
CA ALA A 156 25.23 32.90 4.38
C ALA A 156 26.30 33.28 3.35
N CYS A 157 26.54 34.58 3.20
CA CYS A 157 27.52 35.13 2.26
C CYS A 157 28.27 36.31 2.88
N ARG A 158 29.51 36.56 2.44
CA ARG A 158 30.29 37.77 2.75
C ARG A 158 30.32 38.73 1.57
N ASN A 159 30.32 38.17 0.36
CA ASN A 159 30.21 38.91 -0.90
C ASN A 159 29.35 38.12 -1.90
N THR A 160 29.11 38.69 -3.07
CA THR A 160 28.26 38.08 -4.10
C THR A 160 28.87 36.80 -4.71
N ASP A 161 30.18 36.61 -4.64
CA ASP A 161 30.86 35.43 -5.18
C ASP A 161 30.62 34.17 -4.32
N ASP A 162 30.24 34.35 -3.05
CA ASP A 162 29.82 33.25 -2.17
C ASP A 162 28.40 32.71 -2.53
N CYS A 163 27.67 33.37 -3.44
CA CYS A 163 26.30 33.01 -3.79
C CYS A 163 26.20 32.28 -5.14
N THR A 164 25.07 31.58 -5.36
CA THR A 164 24.86 30.87 -6.63
C THR A 164 24.58 31.83 -7.79
N THR A 165 24.78 31.37 -9.03
CA THR A 165 24.62 32.20 -10.24
C THR A 165 23.24 32.88 -10.27
N GLY A 166 23.26 34.21 -10.29
CA GLY A 166 22.04 35.04 -10.34
C GLY A 166 21.59 35.59 -8.98
N GLU A 167 22.25 35.24 -7.89
CA GLU A 167 22.00 35.81 -6.56
C GLU A 167 22.97 36.96 -6.23
N LYS A 168 22.56 37.82 -5.30
CA LYS A 168 23.42 38.84 -4.69
C LYS A 168 23.48 38.64 -3.19
N CYS A 169 24.63 38.96 -2.60
CA CYS A 169 24.75 38.96 -1.15
C CYS A 169 24.12 40.23 -0.57
N ILE A 170 23.00 40.07 0.13
CA ILE A 170 22.26 41.17 0.77
C ILE A 170 22.05 40.80 2.24
N GLN A 171 22.64 41.59 3.14
CA GLN A 171 22.56 41.38 4.60
C GLN A 171 22.98 39.95 5.02
N ASN A 172 24.13 39.48 4.54
CA ASN A 172 24.69 38.14 4.79
C ASN A 172 23.83 36.97 4.27
N LYS A 173 22.86 37.24 3.39
CA LYS A 173 22.03 36.21 2.75
C LYS A 173 22.13 36.31 1.24
N CYS A 174 22.28 35.17 0.60
CA CYS A 174 22.12 35.08 -0.85
C CYS A 174 20.64 35.26 -1.17
N GLN A 175 20.34 36.27 -1.97
CA GLN A 175 18.99 36.61 -2.41
C GLN A 175 19.00 36.79 -3.93
N THR A 176 17.99 36.24 -4.60
CA THR A 176 17.76 36.55 -6.01
C THR A 176 17.24 37.99 -6.12
N PRO A 177 17.96 38.91 -6.76
CA PRO A 177 17.46 40.27 -6.98
C PRO A 177 16.22 40.20 -7.87
N CYS A 178 15.13 40.82 -7.43
CA CYS A 178 13.90 40.89 -8.24
C CYS A 178 14.20 41.63 -9.54
N VAL A 179 13.86 41.01 -10.67
CA VAL A 179 13.93 41.65 -11.99
C VAL A 179 12.66 42.48 -12.14
N GLY A 180 12.80 43.80 -12.13
CA GLY A 180 11.73 44.76 -12.37
C GLY A 180 11.66 45.17 -13.83
#